data_AF-A0A8T2SRV5-F1
#
_entry.id   AF-A0A8T2SRV5-F1
#
_cell.length_a   1.000
_cell.length_b   1.000
_cell.length_c   1.000
_cell.angle_alpha   90.00
_cell.angle_beta   90.00
_cell.angle_gamma   90.00
#
_symmetry.space_group_name_H-M   'P 1'
#
loop_
_entity.id
_entity.type
_entity.pdbx_description
1 polymer ?
#
loop_
_entity_poly.entity_id
_entity_poly.type
_entity_poly.pdbx_seq_one_letter_code
_entity_poly.pdbx_strand_id
1 'polypeptide(L)'
;MQKLRCKVNFEALKFTPRIEELGKKLVNFLRSKGPFMVLHMRYEMDMLAFSGCTHGCTHEESEELTKMRYAYPWWKEKVIDSEQKRLDGFCPLTPEETALVLNAFGFDKEIQIYIAAGEIYGGDRRMAPLYASYPNVVRKETILSAAELRPFQNHSSQMAALDYLISVESDIFVPTYDGNMAKVVEGHRRFLGYKQTILLDRRKTVQLIDDYHKGSLKWDDFSLAIKEHHSQRRGTPMKRTVIPDRPKEEDYFYANPEECLS
;
A
#
# COMPACT_ATOMS: atom_id res chain seq x y z
N MET A 1 1.24 -13.51 29.94
CA MET A 1 2.52 -12.93 29.47
C MET A 1 2.44 -12.40 28.03
N GLN A 2 1.84 -13.13 27.08
CA GLN A 2 1.78 -12.67 25.67
C GLN A 2 0.98 -11.39 25.45
N LYS A 3 -0.14 -11.19 26.15
CA LYS A 3 -0.92 -9.94 26.13
C LYS A 3 -0.10 -8.69 26.46
N LEU A 4 0.72 -8.75 27.52
CA LEU A 4 1.59 -7.64 27.91
C LEU A 4 2.69 -7.39 26.86
N ARG A 5 3.33 -8.46 26.37
CA ARG A 5 4.32 -8.36 25.28
C ARG A 5 3.72 -7.70 24.04
N CYS A 6 2.46 -8.02 23.73
CA CYS A 6 1.73 -7.45 22.62
C CYS A 6 1.52 -5.95 22.76
N LYS A 7 0.92 -5.52 23.87
CA LYS A 7 0.67 -4.09 24.12
C LYS A 7 1.95 -3.28 24.14
N VAL A 8 2.98 -3.77 24.84
CA VAL A 8 4.28 -3.07 24.91
C VAL A 8 4.90 -2.90 23.52
N ASN A 9 4.80 -3.88 22.62
CA ASN A 9 5.40 -3.76 21.29
C ASN A 9 4.74 -2.66 20.43
N PHE A 10 3.44 -2.43 20.54
CA PHE A 10 2.76 -1.34 19.83
C PHE A 10 2.91 0.01 20.54
N GLU A 11 2.79 0.04 21.87
CA GLU A 11 2.87 1.29 22.66
C GLU A 11 4.30 1.84 22.78
N ALA A 12 5.32 0.97 22.72
CA ALA A 12 6.73 1.38 22.80
C ALA A 12 7.29 1.86 21.45
N LEU A 13 6.60 1.60 20.33
CA LEU A 13 7.01 2.12 19.03
C LEU A 13 6.74 3.62 18.98
N LYS A 14 7.78 4.41 19.22
CA LYS A 14 7.76 5.87 19.17
C LYS A 14 8.83 6.36 18.20
N PHE A 15 8.49 7.36 17.39
CA PHE A 15 9.47 8.00 16.53
C PHE A 15 10.18 9.12 17.30
N THR A 16 11.22 9.68 16.70
CA THR A 16 11.86 10.85 17.29
C THR A 16 10.86 12.02 17.33
N PRO A 17 10.94 12.93 18.32
CA PRO A 17 9.99 14.02 18.48
C PRO A 17 9.77 14.82 17.19
N ARG A 18 10.84 15.02 16.41
CA ARG A 18 10.79 15.72 15.13
C ARG A 18 9.88 15.04 14.10
N ILE A 19 9.91 13.71 14.01
CA ILE A 19 9.05 12.93 13.10
C ILE A 19 7.61 12.98 13.61
N GLU A 20 7.40 12.83 14.92
CA GLU A 20 6.06 12.85 15.52
C GLU A 20 5.38 14.23 15.35
N GLU A 21 6.10 15.32 15.56
CA GLU A 21 5.60 16.68 15.38
C GLU A 21 5.18 16.94 13.93
N LEU A 22 6.03 16.57 12.96
CA LEU A 22 5.73 16.75 11.55
C LEU A 22 4.61 15.83 11.07
N GLY A 23 4.61 14.57 11.52
CA GLY A 23 3.55 13.60 11.26
C GLY A 23 2.20 14.09 11.80
N LYS A 24 2.17 14.60 13.04
CA LYS A 24 0.96 15.19 13.63
C LYS A 24 0.48 16.41 12.85
N LYS A 25 1.39 17.25 12.36
CA LYS A 25 1.04 18.39 11.50
C LYS A 25 0.38 17.92 10.20
N LEU A 26 0.95 16.91 9.52
CA LEU A 26 0.39 16.32 8.30
C LEU A 26 -1.01 15.74 8.56
N VAL A 27 -1.16 14.95 9.63
CA VAL A 27 -2.45 14.37 10.01
C VAL A 27 -3.49 15.46 10.31
N ASN A 28 -3.13 16.49 11.06
CA ASN A 28 -4.03 17.60 11.38
C ASN A 28 -4.48 18.35 10.11
N PHE A 29 -3.57 18.54 9.14
CA PHE A 29 -3.92 19.15 7.86
C PHE A 29 -4.89 18.29 7.03
N LEU A 30 -4.67 16.98 6.99
CA LEU A 30 -5.59 16.06 6.29
C LEU A 30 -6.95 16.04 6.99
N ARG A 31 -6.95 15.91 8.32
CA ARG A 31 -8.17 15.88 9.16
C ARG A 31 -8.99 17.18 9.08
N SER A 32 -8.35 18.34 8.93
CA SER A 32 -9.08 19.61 8.81
C SER A 32 -9.88 19.74 7.52
N LYS A 33 -9.59 18.90 6.52
CA LYS A 33 -10.34 18.78 5.26
C LYS A 33 -11.39 17.67 5.28
N GLY A 34 -11.40 16.82 6.32
CA GLY A 34 -12.38 15.77 6.54
C GLY A 34 -11.77 14.37 6.68
N PRO A 35 -12.59 13.33 6.53
CA PRO A 35 -12.12 11.95 6.42
C PRO A 35 -11.22 11.77 5.20
N PHE A 36 -10.18 10.94 5.33
CA PHE A 36 -9.23 10.68 4.25
C PHE A 36 -8.81 9.21 4.20
N MET A 37 -8.51 8.77 2.98
CA MET A 37 -7.93 7.48 2.67
C MET A 37 -6.42 7.63 2.49
N VAL A 38 -5.68 6.60 2.89
CA VAL A 38 -4.27 6.44 2.50
C VAL A 38 -4.15 5.29 1.53
N LEU A 39 -3.59 5.57 0.34
CA LEU A 39 -3.14 4.56 -0.60
C LEU A 39 -1.64 4.34 -0.42
N HIS A 40 -1.27 3.15 0.04
CA HIS A 40 0.14 2.76 0.11
C HIS A 40 0.54 2.08 -1.19
N MET A 41 1.26 2.82 -2.03
CA MET A 41 1.65 2.38 -3.36
C MET A 41 3.12 1.97 -3.39
N ARG A 42 3.40 0.86 -4.06
CA ARG A 42 4.76 0.33 -4.25
C ARG A 42 5.13 0.21 -5.74
N TYR A 43 4.57 1.09 -6.55
CA TYR A 43 4.89 1.22 -7.97
C TYR A 43 6.17 2.05 -8.16
N GLU A 44 7.24 1.65 -7.48
CA GLU A 44 8.53 2.33 -7.41
C GLU A 44 9.57 1.57 -8.25
N MET A 45 10.58 2.26 -8.78
CA MET A 45 11.54 1.67 -9.73
C MET A 45 12.27 0.45 -9.16
N ASP A 46 12.72 0.52 -7.90
CA ASP A 46 13.40 -0.57 -7.21
C ASP A 46 12.49 -1.79 -7.04
N MET A 47 11.22 -1.55 -6.67
CA MET A 47 10.23 -2.59 -6.47
C MET A 47 9.89 -3.29 -7.78
N LEU A 48 9.63 -2.52 -8.85
CA LEU A 48 9.30 -3.07 -10.17
C LEU A 48 10.47 -3.82 -10.80
N ALA A 49 11.70 -3.30 -10.66
CA ALA A 49 12.90 -3.98 -11.12
C ALA A 49 13.13 -5.28 -10.34
N PHE A 50 12.94 -5.27 -9.02
CA PHE A 50 13.08 -6.47 -8.18
C PHE A 50 12.04 -7.54 -8.51
N SER A 51 10.76 -7.16 -8.64
CA SER A 51 9.68 -8.10 -8.92
C SER A 51 9.60 -8.50 -10.40
N GLY A 52 10.30 -7.79 -11.29
CA GLY A 52 10.23 -7.98 -12.74
C GLY A 52 8.88 -7.60 -13.34
N CYS A 53 8.13 -6.71 -12.68
CA CYS A 53 6.79 -6.33 -13.10
C CYS A 53 6.85 -5.10 -14.01
N THR A 54 6.41 -5.27 -15.25
CA THR A 54 6.45 -4.23 -16.29
C THR A 54 5.06 -3.93 -16.87
N HIS A 55 3.99 -4.41 -16.24
CA HIS A 55 2.63 -4.13 -16.70
C HIS A 55 2.36 -2.61 -16.67
N GLY A 56 1.90 -2.07 -17.78
CA GLY A 56 1.69 -0.64 -17.97
C GLY A 56 2.94 0.13 -18.41
N CYS A 57 4.15 -0.39 -18.23
CA CYS A 57 5.40 0.26 -18.65
C CYS A 57 5.53 0.36 -20.18
N THR A 58 6.28 1.35 -20.65
CA THR A 58 6.75 1.37 -22.05
C THR A 58 7.85 0.34 -22.26
N HIS A 59 8.25 0.14 -23.52
CA HIS A 59 9.37 -0.75 -23.85
C HIS A 59 10.67 -0.26 -23.20
N GLU A 60 10.96 1.03 -23.29
CA GLU A 60 12.14 1.67 -22.73
C GLU A 60 12.17 1.57 -21.19
N GLU A 61 11.02 1.82 -20.56
CA GLU A 61 10.86 1.65 -19.10
C GLU A 61 11.14 0.20 -18.69
N SER A 62 10.62 -0.78 -19.46
CA SER A 62 10.83 -2.20 -19.20
C SER A 62 12.30 -2.62 -19.35
N GLU A 63 13.01 -2.06 -20.33
CA GLU A 63 14.45 -2.27 -20.51
C GLU A 63 15.26 -1.67 -19.35
N GLU A 64 14.92 -0.46 -18.90
CA GLU A 64 15.57 0.20 -17.77
C GLU A 64 15.44 -0.64 -16.48
N LEU A 65 14.23 -1.09 -16.16
CA LEU A 65 13.97 -1.97 -15.02
C LEU A 65 14.75 -3.28 -15.13
N THR A 66 14.87 -3.83 -16.34
CA THR A 66 15.68 -5.03 -16.59
C THR A 66 17.16 -4.77 -16.37
N LYS A 67 17.72 -3.68 -16.90
CA LYS A 67 19.12 -3.30 -16.70
C LYS A 67 19.43 -3.13 -15.21
N MET A 68 18.56 -2.41 -14.48
CA MET A 68 18.67 -2.27 -13.03
C MET A 68 18.68 -3.63 -12.33
N ARG A 69 17.72 -4.51 -12.66
CA ARG A 69 17.64 -5.84 -12.04
C ARG A 69 18.92 -6.64 -12.22
N TYR A 70 19.53 -6.60 -13.39
CA TYR A 70 20.79 -7.30 -13.65
C TYR A 70 22.00 -6.63 -12.97
N ALA A 71 21.97 -5.32 -12.77
CA ALA A 71 23.04 -4.57 -12.11
C ALA A 71 23.22 -4.91 -10.62
N TYR A 72 22.20 -5.46 -9.95
CA TYR A 72 22.25 -5.84 -8.52
C TYR A 72 22.54 -7.34 -8.32
N PRO A 73 23.78 -7.77 -8.00
CA PRO A 73 24.14 -9.19 -8.03
C PRO A 73 23.41 -10.08 -7.02
N TRP A 74 22.95 -9.52 -5.90
CA TRP A 74 22.27 -10.28 -4.83
C TRP A 74 20.80 -10.59 -5.13
N TRP A 75 20.19 -9.98 -6.15
CA TRP A 75 18.86 -10.38 -6.62
C TRP A 75 18.96 -11.65 -7.44
N LYS A 76 18.54 -12.78 -6.86
CA LYS A 76 18.75 -14.12 -7.45
C LYS A 76 17.95 -14.35 -8.74
N GLU A 77 16.71 -13.88 -8.79
CA GLU A 77 15.82 -14.08 -9.93
C GLU A 77 16.06 -12.98 -10.97
N LYS A 78 16.54 -13.35 -12.17
CA LYS A 78 16.91 -12.41 -13.24
C LYS A 78 16.04 -12.51 -14.49
N VAL A 79 15.56 -13.71 -14.80
CA VAL A 79 14.62 -13.94 -15.89
C VAL A 79 13.25 -14.14 -15.23
N ILE A 80 12.34 -13.21 -15.50
CA ILE A 80 11.02 -13.17 -14.86
C ILE A 80 9.99 -12.95 -15.95
N ASP A 81 8.94 -13.77 -15.95
CA ASP A 81 7.74 -13.52 -16.73
C ASP A 81 6.87 -12.52 -15.97
N SER A 82 6.87 -11.27 -16.43
CA SER A 82 6.11 -10.17 -15.82
C SER A 82 4.61 -10.46 -15.79
N GLU A 83 4.06 -10.99 -16.88
CA GLU A 83 2.62 -11.22 -17.01
C GLU A 83 2.19 -12.33 -16.06
N GLN A 84 2.96 -13.43 -15.98
CA GLN A 84 2.67 -14.51 -15.04
C GLN A 84 2.78 -14.04 -13.58
N LYS A 85 3.80 -13.24 -13.22
CA LYS A 85 3.91 -12.67 -11.86
C LYS A 85 2.71 -11.78 -11.52
N ARG A 86 2.22 -10.98 -12.48
CA ARG A 86 1.03 -10.14 -12.30
C ARG A 86 -0.21 -11.00 -12.07
N LEU A 87 -0.44 -12.01 -12.92
CA LEU A 87 -1.57 -12.95 -12.80
C LEU A 87 -1.56 -13.72 -11.48
N ASP A 88 -0.38 -14.03 -10.94
CA ASP A 88 -0.24 -14.69 -9.64
C ASP A 88 -0.36 -13.71 -8.44
N GLY A 89 -0.52 -12.40 -8.69
CA GLY A 89 -0.67 -11.38 -7.66
C GLY A 89 0.64 -10.93 -7.00
N PHE A 90 1.79 -11.21 -7.62
CA PHE A 90 3.12 -10.85 -7.12
C PHE A 90 3.62 -9.49 -7.60
N CYS A 91 2.83 -8.77 -8.39
CA CYS A 91 3.10 -7.39 -8.80
C CYS A 91 2.31 -6.38 -7.96
N PRO A 92 2.88 -5.18 -7.71
CA PRO A 92 2.10 -4.02 -7.28
C PRO A 92 1.05 -3.68 -8.33
N LEU A 93 -0.15 -3.27 -7.91
CA LEU A 93 -1.11 -2.70 -8.86
C LEU A 93 -0.59 -1.38 -9.42
N THR A 94 -0.85 -1.11 -10.69
CA THR A 94 -0.59 0.20 -11.29
C THR A 94 -1.56 1.26 -10.75
N PRO A 95 -1.29 2.57 -10.89
CA PRO A 95 -2.29 3.58 -10.53
C PRO A 95 -3.59 3.48 -11.33
N GLU A 96 -3.54 3.03 -12.59
CA GLU A 96 -4.70 2.75 -13.42
C GLU A 96 -5.58 1.63 -12.83
N GLU A 97 -4.97 0.50 -12.51
CA GLU A 97 -5.66 -0.62 -11.86
C GLU A 97 -6.21 -0.23 -10.48
N THR A 98 -5.42 0.55 -9.72
CA THR A 98 -5.81 1.05 -8.40
C THR A 98 -7.05 1.94 -8.52
N ALA A 99 -7.07 2.88 -9.46
CA ALA A 99 -8.22 3.75 -9.70
C ALA A 99 -9.48 2.96 -10.07
N LEU A 100 -9.34 1.97 -10.96
CA LEU A 100 -10.43 1.09 -11.39
C LEU A 100 -11.03 0.31 -10.21
N VAL A 101 -10.18 -0.24 -9.34
CA VAL A 101 -10.60 -0.99 -8.15
C VAL A 101 -11.28 -0.11 -7.12
N LEU A 102 -10.78 1.10 -6.87
CA LEU A 102 -11.44 2.04 -5.96
C LEU A 102 -12.83 2.46 -6.49
N ASN A 103 -12.95 2.67 -7.79
CA ASN A 103 -14.24 2.94 -8.44
C ASN A 103 -15.19 1.74 -8.30
N ALA A 104 -14.67 0.51 -8.44
CA ALA A 104 -15.43 -0.72 -8.25
C ALA A 104 -15.92 -0.88 -6.81
N PHE A 105 -15.14 -0.46 -5.81
CA PHE A 105 -15.60 -0.38 -4.42
C PHE A 105 -16.71 0.65 -4.19
N GLY A 106 -16.85 1.63 -5.08
CA GLY A 106 -17.85 2.69 -4.98
C GLY A 106 -17.46 3.79 -4.00
N PHE A 107 -16.16 4.08 -3.87
CA PHE A 107 -15.71 5.25 -3.12
C PHE A 107 -16.18 6.54 -3.78
N ASP A 108 -16.48 7.54 -2.96
CA ASP A 108 -16.77 8.89 -3.44
C ASP A 108 -15.53 9.43 -4.16
N LYS A 109 -15.72 10.01 -5.34
CA LYS A 109 -14.64 10.62 -6.13
C LYS A 109 -14.00 11.80 -5.40
N GLU A 110 -14.77 12.49 -4.57
CA GLU A 110 -14.29 13.63 -3.79
C GLU A 110 -13.53 13.23 -2.53
N ILE A 111 -13.41 11.93 -2.22
CA ILE A 111 -12.64 11.48 -1.06
C ILE A 111 -11.20 12.01 -1.15
N GLN A 112 -10.71 12.53 -0.03
CA GLN A 112 -9.31 12.94 0.05
C GLN A 112 -8.42 11.69 0.12
N ILE A 113 -7.43 11.62 -0.77
CA ILE A 113 -6.48 10.50 -0.83
C ILE A 113 -5.08 11.01 -0.56
N TYR A 114 -4.41 10.43 0.43
CA TYR A 114 -2.99 10.61 0.66
C TYR A 114 -2.20 9.44 0.05
N ILE A 115 -1.18 9.74 -0.77
CA ILE A 115 -0.29 8.72 -1.33
C ILE A 115 0.90 8.49 -0.38
N ALA A 116 0.94 7.30 0.21
CA ALA A 116 2.07 6.80 0.99
C ALA A 116 2.99 5.98 0.08
N ALA A 117 3.94 6.64 -0.55
CA ALA A 117 4.94 6.06 -1.43
C ALA A 117 6.19 6.95 -1.50
N GLY A 118 7.29 6.41 -2.01
CA GLY A 118 8.35 7.19 -2.65
C GLY A 118 7.94 7.60 -4.07
N GLU A 119 8.93 7.78 -4.94
CA GLU A 119 8.72 8.20 -6.31
C GLU A 119 8.02 7.10 -7.13
N ILE A 120 6.82 7.42 -7.62
CA ILE A 120 6.06 6.52 -8.50
C ILE A 120 6.73 6.48 -9.87
N TYR A 121 7.08 5.29 -10.34
CA TYR A 121 7.78 5.12 -11.60
C TYR A 121 6.91 5.54 -12.79
N GLY A 122 7.45 6.39 -13.66
CA GLY A 122 6.71 7.08 -14.71
C GLY A 122 6.02 8.39 -14.27
N GLY A 123 6.13 8.77 -12.99
CA GLY A 123 5.73 10.08 -12.47
C GLY A 123 4.28 10.45 -12.74
N ASP A 124 4.04 11.72 -13.07
CA ASP A 124 2.69 12.25 -13.31
C ASP A 124 1.97 11.56 -14.48
N ARG A 125 2.70 11.11 -15.50
CA ARG A 125 2.12 10.33 -16.61
C ARG A 125 1.46 9.05 -16.09
N ARG A 126 2.14 8.34 -15.17
CA ARG A 126 1.62 7.11 -14.56
C ARG A 126 0.48 7.39 -13.58
N MET A 127 0.54 8.50 -12.86
CA MET A 127 -0.48 8.87 -11.88
C MET A 127 -1.74 9.50 -12.49
N ALA A 128 -1.67 9.99 -13.73
CA ALA A 128 -2.75 10.72 -14.38
C ALA A 128 -4.12 10.02 -14.32
N PRO A 129 -4.24 8.69 -14.53
CA PRO A 129 -5.54 8.02 -14.46
C PRO A 129 -6.14 7.97 -13.05
N LEU A 130 -5.29 7.91 -12.02
CA LEU A 130 -5.72 8.02 -10.63
C LEU A 130 -6.21 9.43 -10.33
N TYR A 131 -5.47 10.46 -10.74
CA TYR A 131 -5.87 11.87 -10.56
C TYR A 131 -7.17 12.20 -11.32
N ALA A 132 -7.37 11.61 -12.50
CA ALA A 132 -8.60 11.78 -13.27
C ALA A 132 -9.83 11.14 -12.60
N SER A 133 -9.63 10.05 -11.84
CA SER A 133 -10.70 9.38 -11.09
C SER A 133 -10.96 10.04 -9.74
N TYR A 134 -9.91 10.55 -9.09
CA TYR A 134 -9.93 11.16 -7.77
C TYR A 134 -9.15 12.49 -7.78
N PRO A 135 -9.85 13.64 -7.86
CA PRO A 135 -9.19 14.95 -7.94
C PRO A 135 -8.47 15.37 -6.65
N ASN A 136 -8.87 14.84 -5.48
CA ASN A 136 -8.37 15.27 -4.17
C ASN A 136 -7.19 14.43 -3.67
N VAL A 137 -6.24 14.12 -4.55
CA VAL A 137 -5.04 13.33 -4.22
C VAL A 137 -3.89 14.25 -3.80
N VAL A 138 -3.27 13.93 -2.66
CA VAL A 138 -2.16 14.69 -2.08
C VAL A 138 -1.03 13.76 -1.65
N ARG A 139 0.17 14.34 -1.50
CA ARG A 139 1.36 13.70 -0.93
C ARG A 139 2.06 14.66 0.04
N LYS A 140 2.95 14.14 0.88
CA LYS A 140 3.72 14.96 1.84
C LYS A 140 4.45 16.14 1.16
N GLU A 141 4.95 15.94 -0.05
CA GLU A 141 5.61 16.97 -0.89
C GLU A 141 4.67 18.09 -1.36
N THR A 142 3.37 17.82 -1.46
CA THR A 142 2.36 18.84 -1.82
C THR A 142 1.78 19.56 -0.60
N ILE A 143 1.91 18.98 0.59
CA ILE A 143 1.35 19.53 1.84
C ILE A 143 2.39 20.38 2.57
N LEU A 144 3.65 19.95 2.56
CA LEU A 144 4.74 20.59 3.29
C LEU A 144 5.58 21.47 2.35
N SER A 145 6.14 22.53 2.91
CA SER A 145 7.15 23.31 2.18
C SER A 145 8.46 22.53 2.04
N ALA A 146 9.25 22.89 1.01
CA ALA A 146 10.58 22.31 0.82
C ALA A 146 11.50 22.51 2.05
N ALA A 147 11.33 23.61 2.81
CA ALA A 147 12.10 23.87 4.02
C ALA A 147 11.78 22.88 5.15
N GLU A 148 10.51 22.48 5.28
CA GLU A 148 10.06 21.51 6.28
C GLU A 148 10.47 20.08 5.95
N LEU A 149 10.53 19.75 4.65
CA LEU A 149 10.93 18.43 4.17
C LEU A 149 12.45 18.25 4.08
N ARG A 150 13.22 19.33 3.83
CA ARG A 150 14.69 19.29 3.69
C ARG A 150 15.41 18.40 4.70
N PRO A 151 15.04 18.40 6.00
CA PRO A 151 15.74 17.58 6.97
C PRO A 151 15.51 16.07 6.85
N PHE A 152 14.51 15.66 6.07
CA PHE A 152 14.08 14.28 5.87
C PHE A 152 14.38 13.77 4.45
N GLN A 153 14.59 14.66 3.48
CA GLN A 153 14.73 14.34 2.05
C GLN A 153 15.81 13.28 1.73
N ASN A 154 16.92 13.26 2.47
CA ASN A 154 18.00 12.30 2.26
C ASN A 154 17.90 11.05 3.18
N HIS A 155 16.78 10.91 3.90
CA HIS A 155 16.54 9.85 4.86
C HIS A 155 15.23 9.13 4.53
N SER A 156 15.28 8.21 3.56
CA SER A 156 14.11 7.44 3.10
C SER A 156 13.34 6.76 4.23
N SER A 157 14.05 6.26 5.27
CA SER A 157 13.44 5.66 6.45
C SER A 157 12.63 6.66 7.29
N GLN A 158 13.06 7.93 7.38
CA GLN A 158 12.30 8.95 8.11
C GLN A 158 11.08 9.43 7.29
N MET A 159 11.21 9.50 5.96
CA MET A 159 10.07 9.78 5.09
C MET A 159 9.00 8.67 5.18
N ALA A 160 9.43 7.41 5.18
CA ALA A 160 8.55 6.27 5.40
C ALA A 160 7.91 6.30 6.81
N ALA A 161 8.60 6.82 7.82
CA ALA A 161 8.02 6.98 9.16
C ALA A 161 6.89 8.02 9.18
N LEU A 162 6.96 9.11 8.38
CA LEU A 162 5.85 10.05 8.23
C LEU A 162 4.66 9.36 7.56
N ASP A 163 4.90 8.61 6.48
CA ASP A 163 3.87 7.82 5.80
C ASP A 163 3.22 6.82 6.76
N TYR A 164 3.99 6.24 7.68
CA TYR A 164 3.50 5.31 8.70
C TYR A 164 2.49 5.98 9.63
N LEU A 165 2.88 7.11 10.22
CA LEU A 165 2.01 7.86 11.13
C LEU A 165 0.69 8.25 10.46
N ILE A 166 0.76 8.73 9.22
CA ILE A 166 -0.43 9.14 8.46
C ILE A 166 -1.31 7.93 8.12
N SER A 167 -0.70 6.81 7.74
CA SER A 167 -1.40 5.54 7.44
C SER A 167 -2.12 4.95 8.65
N VAL A 168 -1.51 5.05 9.84
CA VAL A 168 -2.13 4.59 11.10
C VAL A 168 -3.29 5.51 11.50
N GLU A 169 -3.22 6.80 11.20
CA GLU A 169 -4.25 7.77 11.55
C GLU A 169 -5.40 7.89 10.56
N SER A 170 -5.27 7.41 9.32
CA SER A 170 -6.32 7.52 8.29
C SER A 170 -7.61 6.76 8.62
N ASP A 171 -8.73 7.12 7.98
CA ASP A 171 -9.98 6.37 8.15
C ASP A 171 -9.93 5.05 7.40
N ILE A 172 -9.36 5.08 6.20
CA ILE A 172 -9.21 3.91 5.33
C ILE A 172 -7.74 3.80 4.94
N PHE A 173 -7.19 2.60 5.06
CA PHE A 173 -5.86 2.27 4.56
C PHE A 173 -5.98 1.19 3.49
N VAL A 174 -5.37 1.41 2.32
CA VAL A 174 -5.39 0.47 1.19
C VAL A 174 -3.97 0.29 0.65
N PRO A 175 -3.28 -0.81 0.97
CA PRO A 175 -2.02 -1.16 0.35
C PRO A 175 -2.24 -1.80 -1.02
N THR A 176 -1.55 -1.33 -2.06
CA THR A 176 -1.61 -1.90 -3.41
C THR A 176 -0.61 -3.04 -3.63
N TYR A 177 0.25 -3.29 -2.63
CA TYR A 177 1.23 -4.36 -2.62
C TYR A 177 1.54 -4.80 -1.18
N ASP A 178 1.91 -6.06 -1.01
CA ASP A 178 2.33 -6.57 0.30
C ASP A 178 3.76 -6.12 0.58
N GLY A 179 4.01 -5.74 1.82
CA GLY A 179 5.34 -5.36 2.25
C GLY A 179 5.38 -5.16 3.75
N ASN A 180 6.59 -4.99 4.30
CA ASN A 180 6.78 -4.82 5.73
C ASN A 180 5.97 -3.63 6.26
N MET A 181 5.99 -2.50 5.54
CA MET A 181 5.22 -1.31 5.88
C MET A 181 3.71 -1.60 5.96
N ALA A 182 3.15 -2.22 4.91
CA ALA A 182 1.73 -2.57 4.87
C ALA A 182 1.33 -3.48 6.05
N LYS A 183 2.14 -4.50 6.35
CA LYS A 183 1.90 -5.43 7.47
C LYS A 183 1.95 -4.74 8.84
N VAL A 184 2.95 -3.89 9.07
CA VAL A 184 3.09 -3.19 10.37
C VAL A 184 1.96 -2.16 10.56
N VAL A 185 1.59 -1.42 9.51
CA VAL A 185 0.45 -0.48 9.55
C VAL A 185 -0.84 -1.23 9.83
N GLU A 186 -1.09 -2.32 9.11
CA GLU A 186 -2.29 -3.15 9.31
C GLU A 186 -2.40 -3.63 10.76
N GLY A 187 -1.33 -4.22 11.31
CA GLY A 187 -1.34 -4.70 12.68
C GLY A 187 -1.53 -3.58 13.70
N HIS A 188 -0.93 -2.40 13.49
CA HIS A 188 -1.15 -1.25 14.36
C HIS A 188 -2.59 -0.72 14.27
N ARG A 189 -3.17 -0.67 13.07
CA ARG A 189 -4.58 -0.29 12.87
C ARG A 189 -5.55 -1.28 13.54
N ARG A 190 -5.23 -2.58 13.55
CA ARG A 190 -5.95 -3.60 14.33
C ARG A 190 -5.83 -3.35 15.83
N PHE A 191 -4.63 -3.04 16.31
CA PHE A 191 -4.35 -2.75 17.72
C PHE A 191 -5.17 -1.54 18.22
N LEU A 192 -5.29 -0.50 17.40
CA LEU A 192 -6.06 0.72 17.71
C LEU A 192 -7.58 0.57 17.55
N GLY A 193 -8.11 -0.65 17.70
CA GLY A 193 -9.55 -0.92 17.64
C GLY A 193 -10.08 -1.23 16.24
N TYR A 194 -9.31 -1.98 15.44
CA TYR A 194 -9.73 -2.47 14.13
C TYR A 194 -10.10 -1.36 13.14
N LYS A 195 -9.25 -0.32 13.03
CA LYS A 195 -9.43 0.71 12.00
C LYS A 195 -9.44 0.07 10.62
N GLN A 196 -10.30 0.58 9.72
CA GLN A 196 -10.58 -0.05 8.43
C GLN A 196 -9.32 -0.15 7.56
N THR A 197 -8.97 -1.37 7.15
CA THR A 197 -7.84 -1.65 6.25
C THR A 197 -8.30 -2.58 5.15
N ILE A 198 -8.32 -2.13 3.89
CA ILE A 198 -8.80 -2.94 2.76
C ILE A 198 -7.61 -3.65 2.12
N LEU A 199 -7.47 -4.95 2.40
CA LEU A 199 -6.42 -5.77 1.80
C LEU A 199 -6.88 -6.37 0.48
N LEU A 200 -6.28 -5.93 -0.61
CA LEU A 200 -6.59 -6.42 -1.95
C LEU A 200 -6.08 -7.86 -2.13
N ASP A 201 -6.95 -8.76 -2.55
CA ASP A 201 -6.57 -10.03 -3.17
C ASP A 201 -6.06 -9.72 -4.58
N ARG A 202 -4.76 -9.43 -4.70
CA ARG A 202 -4.19 -8.96 -5.97
C ARG A 202 -4.37 -9.98 -7.10
N ARG A 203 -4.23 -11.27 -6.81
CA ARG A 203 -4.43 -12.35 -7.78
C ARG A 203 -5.85 -12.31 -8.35
N LYS A 204 -6.86 -12.26 -7.48
CA LYS A 204 -8.24 -12.17 -7.94
C LYS A 204 -8.52 -10.82 -8.61
N THR A 205 -8.00 -9.75 -8.06
CA THR A 205 -8.21 -8.38 -8.56
C THR A 205 -7.73 -8.25 -9.99
N VAL A 206 -6.50 -8.67 -10.28
CA VAL A 206 -5.93 -8.70 -11.64
C VAL A 206 -6.79 -9.54 -12.60
N GLN A 207 -7.21 -10.72 -12.17
CA GLN A 207 -8.10 -11.57 -12.98
C GLN A 207 -9.40 -10.84 -13.37
N LEU A 208 -10.06 -10.22 -12.38
CA LEU A 208 -11.31 -9.49 -12.60
C LEU A 208 -11.12 -8.25 -13.49
N ILE A 209 -9.99 -7.55 -13.35
CA ILE A 209 -9.62 -6.43 -14.21
C ILE A 209 -9.46 -6.90 -15.66
N ASP A 210 -8.75 -8.00 -15.88
CA ASP A 210 -8.52 -8.54 -17.22
C ASP A 210 -9.82 -9.03 -17.86
N ASP A 211 -10.69 -9.68 -17.09
CA ASP A 211 -12.01 -10.13 -17.55
C ASP A 211 -12.91 -8.93 -17.92
N TYR A 212 -12.85 -7.84 -17.15
CA TYR A 212 -13.54 -6.59 -17.47
C TYR A 212 -13.00 -5.95 -18.75
N HIS A 213 -11.68 -5.81 -18.88
CA HIS A 213 -11.05 -5.22 -20.07
C HIS A 213 -11.26 -6.04 -21.34
N LYS A 214 -11.35 -7.37 -21.24
CA LYS A 214 -11.68 -8.26 -22.38
C LYS A 214 -13.17 -8.24 -22.74
N GLY A 215 -14.01 -7.60 -21.93
CA GLY A 215 -15.47 -7.57 -22.12
C GLY A 215 -16.20 -8.83 -21.67
N SER A 216 -15.50 -9.78 -21.04
CA SER A 216 -16.08 -10.99 -20.45
C SER A 216 -16.91 -10.68 -19.20
N LEU A 217 -16.64 -9.56 -18.54
CA LEU A 217 -17.33 -9.09 -17.34
C LEU A 217 -17.84 -7.66 -17.55
N LYS A 218 -19.13 -7.40 -17.27
CA LYS A 218 -19.69 -6.04 -17.30
C LYS A 218 -19.33 -5.27 -16.03
N TRP A 219 -19.47 -3.95 -16.05
CA TRP A 219 -19.14 -3.08 -14.91
C TRP A 219 -19.84 -3.49 -13.61
N ASP A 220 -21.14 -3.75 -13.64
CA ASP A 220 -21.90 -4.09 -12.44
C ASP A 220 -21.43 -5.42 -11.83
N ASP A 221 -21.17 -6.42 -12.67
CA ASP A 221 -20.64 -7.73 -12.25
C ASP A 221 -19.21 -7.61 -11.71
N PHE A 222 -18.37 -6.79 -12.35
CA PHE A 222 -17.01 -6.49 -11.90
C PHE A 222 -17.01 -5.79 -10.54
N SER A 223 -17.82 -4.75 -10.38
CA SER A 223 -17.97 -4.01 -9.13
C SER A 223 -18.47 -4.91 -7.99
N LEU A 224 -19.47 -5.75 -8.27
CA LEU A 224 -19.99 -6.71 -7.31
C LEU A 224 -18.92 -7.73 -6.91
N ALA A 225 -18.25 -8.35 -7.88
CA ALA A 225 -17.22 -9.34 -7.62
C ALA A 225 -16.05 -8.78 -6.78
N ILE A 226 -15.60 -7.55 -7.07
CA ILE A 226 -14.59 -6.85 -6.27
C ILE A 226 -15.09 -6.65 -4.83
N LYS A 227 -16.32 -6.15 -4.64
CA LYS A 227 -16.89 -5.92 -3.29
C LYS A 227 -17.04 -7.22 -2.50
N GLU A 228 -17.54 -8.29 -3.11
CA GLU A 228 -17.79 -9.58 -2.46
C GLU A 228 -16.49 -10.26 -2.03
N HIS A 229 -15.50 -10.37 -2.93
CA HIS A 229 -14.22 -11.01 -2.62
C HIS A 229 -13.42 -10.31 -1.52
N HIS A 230 -13.66 -9.01 -1.31
CA HIS A 230 -12.97 -8.20 -0.32
C HIS A 230 -13.84 -7.84 0.89
N SER A 231 -15.06 -8.38 1.00
CA SER A 231 -16.00 -8.06 2.09
C SER A 231 -15.41 -8.37 3.48
N GLN A 232 -14.67 -9.47 3.61
CA GLN A 232 -14.01 -9.91 4.85
C GLN A 232 -12.55 -9.42 4.98
N ARG A 233 -12.03 -8.69 3.99
CA ARG A 233 -10.62 -8.25 3.95
C ARG A 233 -10.50 -6.78 4.37
N ARG A 234 -11.17 -6.41 5.46
CA ARG A 234 -11.39 -5.01 5.90
C ARG A 234 -10.75 -4.63 7.24
N GLY A 235 -9.77 -5.39 7.71
CA GLY A 235 -9.06 -5.13 8.98
C GLY A 235 -9.76 -5.70 10.21
N THR A 236 -10.64 -6.69 10.02
CA THR A 236 -11.31 -7.43 11.09
C THR A 236 -10.29 -8.20 11.95
N PRO A 237 -10.66 -8.57 13.20
CA PRO A 237 -9.86 -9.50 13.98
C PRO A 237 -9.60 -10.78 13.19
N MET A 238 -8.35 -11.26 13.23
CA MET A 238 -7.93 -12.51 12.59
C MET A 238 -6.99 -13.23 13.54
N LYS A 239 -6.78 -14.54 13.36
CA LYS A 239 -5.70 -15.25 14.06
C LYS A 239 -4.39 -15.17 13.29
N ARG A 240 -3.26 -15.15 14.00
CA ARG A 240 -1.96 -15.28 13.33
C ARG A 240 -1.84 -16.67 12.70
N THR A 241 -1.35 -16.71 11.46
CA THR A 241 -1.04 -17.97 10.78
C THR A 241 0.22 -18.55 11.41
N VAL A 242 0.07 -19.72 12.03
CA VAL A 242 1.17 -20.52 12.59
C VAL A 242 1.37 -21.72 11.68
N ILE A 243 2.60 -21.91 11.21
CA ILE A 243 2.99 -23.00 10.32
C ILE A 243 4.13 -23.73 11.05
N PRO A 244 3.81 -24.78 11.82
CA PRO A 244 4.74 -25.40 12.76
C PRO A 244 6.12 -25.74 12.18
N ASP A 245 6.15 -26.20 10.93
CA ASP A 245 7.38 -26.61 10.25
C ASP A 245 8.06 -25.48 9.45
N ARG A 246 7.45 -24.29 9.40
CA ARG A 246 7.92 -23.14 8.62
C ARG A 246 7.73 -21.82 9.38
N PRO A 247 8.44 -21.62 10.51
CA PRO A 247 8.31 -20.43 11.35
C PRO A 247 8.63 -19.11 10.62
N LYS A 248 9.35 -19.17 9.49
CA LYS A 248 9.64 -17.99 8.63
C LYS A 248 8.48 -17.59 7.72
N GLU A 249 7.53 -18.49 7.49
CA GLU A 249 6.31 -18.27 6.70
C GLU A 249 5.11 -17.88 7.57
N GLU A 250 5.31 -17.84 8.89
CA GLU A 250 4.29 -17.40 9.86
C GLU A 250 4.03 -15.90 9.82
N ASP A 251 2.86 -15.51 10.30
CA ASP A 251 2.56 -14.09 10.51
C ASP A 251 3.45 -13.52 11.61
N TYR A 252 4.18 -12.46 11.25
CA TYR A 252 4.95 -11.69 12.21
C TYR A 252 4.05 -11.18 13.34
N PHE A 253 4.62 -11.10 14.53
CA PHE A 253 3.93 -10.61 15.72
C PHE A 253 3.28 -9.22 15.51
N TYR A 254 3.93 -8.36 14.75
CA TYR A 254 3.43 -7.01 14.45
C TYR A 254 2.35 -6.96 13.37
N ALA A 255 2.10 -8.06 12.63
CA ALA A 255 1.11 -8.06 11.56
C ALA A 255 -0.32 -8.21 12.10
N ASN A 256 -0.48 -8.82 13.28
CA ASN A 256 -1.80 -9.10 13.83
C ASN A 256 -1.79 -9.23 15.36
N PRO A 257 -2.39 -8.27 16.10
CA PRO A 257 -2.33 -8.20 17.56
C PRO A 257 -3.46 -8.99 18.26
N GLU A 258 -3.82 -10.20 17.80
CA GLU A 258 -4.89 -11.00 18.42
C GLU A 258 -4.64 -11.22 19.93
N GLU A 259 -3.38 -11.46 20.30
CA GLU A 259 -2.95 -11.67 21.69
C GLU A 259 -3.06 -10.40 22.55
N CYS A 260 -3.13 -9.20 21.95
CA CYS A 260 -3.40 -7.97 22.68
C CYS A 260 -4.87 -7.88 23.14
N LEU A 261 -5.75 -8.55 22.40
CA LEU A 261 -7.21 -8.38 22.43
C LEU A 261 -7.93 -9.53 23.14
N SER A 262 -7.25 -10.68 23.28
CA SER A 262 -7.67 -11.85 24.07
C SER A 262 -7.30 -11.74 25.57
#